data_AF-B6TXI0-F1
#
_entry.id   AF-B6TXI0-F1
#
_cell.length_a   1.000
_cell.length_b   1.000
_cell.length_c   1.000
_cell.angle_alpha   90.00
_cell.angle_beta   90.00
_cell.angle_gamma   90.00
#
_symmetry.space_group_name_H-M   'P 1'
#
loop_
_entity.id
_entity.type
_entity.pdbx_description
1 polymer ?
#
loop_
_entity_poly.entity_id
_entity_poly.type
_entity_poly.pdbx_seq_one_letter_code
_entity_poly.pdbx_strand_id
1 'polypeptide(L)'
;MQSLQDKASEWSGVAAADAFAIDDVNIFESLGGTPQPFVDLSTNFYTRVYEDEEEWFREIFGGSKKEDAIQNQYEFLIQRMGGPPLFSQRRGHPALIGRHRPFLGYPPSCRAVATPHATSFGRN
;
A
#
# COMPACT_ATOMS: atom_id res chain seq x y z
N MET A 1 17.65 5.45 -20.45
CA MET A 1 17.27 4.67 -19.23
C MET A 1 15.77 4.80 -19.06
N GLN A 2 15.03 3.70 -18.92
CA GLN A 2 13.60 3.74 -18.60
C GLN A 2 13.39 4.32 -17.19
N SER A 3 12.30 5.06 -17.02
CA SER A 3 11.91 5.60 -15.71
C SER A 3 11.41 4.50 -14.78
N LEU A 4 11.38 4.75 -13.47
CA LEU A 4 10.78 3.80 -12.52
C LEU A 4 9.26 3.64 -12.75
N GLN A 5 8.59 4.67 -13.27
CA GLN A 5 7.17 4.61 -13.60
C GLN A 5 6.94 3.73 -14.83
N ASP A 6 7.81 3.80 -15.84
CA ASP A 6 7.72 2.97 -17.04
C ASP A 6 7.79 1.48 -16.67
N LYS A 7 8.75 1.13 -15.80
CA LYS A 7 8.90 -0.24 -15.28
C LYS A 7 7.70 -0.66 -14.44
N ALA A 8 7.16 0.23 -13.63
CA ALA A 8 5.97 -0.06 -12.83
C ALA A 8 4.76 -0.35 -13.73
N SER A 9 4.57 0.41 -14.81
CA SER A 9 3.51 0.14 -15.79
C SER A 9 3.72 -1.18 -16.52
N GLU A 10 4.95 -1.48 -16.94
CA GLU A 10 5.27 -2.77 -17.59
C GLU A 10 4.97 -3.97 -16.68
N TRP A 11 5.38 -3.93 -15.41
CA TRP A 11 5.20 -5.06 -14.49
C TRP A 11 3.80 -5.20 -13.92
N SER A 12 3.08 -4.08 -13.73
CA SER A 12 1.72 -4.12 -13.16
C SER A 12 0.63 -4.32 -14.22
N GLY A 13 0.91 -4.00 -15.49
CA GLY A 13 -0.12 -3.90 -16.53
C GLY A 13 -1.04 -2.69 -16.37
N VAL A 14 -0.73 -1.76 -15.48
CA VAL A 14 -1.51 -0.53 -15.24
C VAL A 14 -0.76 0.67 -15.82
N ALA A 15 -1.40 1.40 -16.73
CA ALA A 15 -0.81 2.61 -17.28
C ALA A 15 -0.65 3.66 -16.17
N ALA A 16 0.42 4.45 -16.23
CA ALA A 16 0.64 5.50 -15.24
C ALA A 16 -0.56 6.46 -15.13
N ALA A 17 -1.15 6.85 -16.27
CA ALA A 17 -2.35 7.70 -16.28
C ALA A 17 -3.50 7.10 -15.46
N ASP A 18 -3.79 5.81 -15.63
CA ASP A 18 -4.85 5.12 -14.89
C ASP A 18 -4.54 5.05 -13.38
N ALA A 19 -3.27 4.82 -13.01
CA ALA A 19 -2.84 4.80 -11.61
C ALA A 19 -2.98 6.17 -10.92
N PHE A 20 -2.89 7.27 -11.70
CA PHE A 20 -3.03 8.64 -11.22
C PHE A 20 -4.43 9.23 -11.43
N ALA A 21 -5.38 8.49 -12.00
CA ALA A 21 -6.78 8.95 -12.17
C ALA A 21 -7.47 9.31 -10.83
N ILE A 22 -6.92 8.86 -9.70
CA ILE A 22 -7.33 9.28 -8.36
C ILE A 22 -7.15 10.79 -8.11
N ASP A 23 -6.39 11.50 -8.95
CA ASP A 23 -6.18 12.95 -8.88
C ASP A 23 -7.30 13.76 -9.56
N ASP A 24 -8.13 13.11 -10.38
CA ASP A 24 -9.20 13.78 -11.13
C ASP A 24 -10.40 14.16 -10.23
N VAL A 25 -10.51 13.52 -9.06
CA VAL A 25 -11.57 13.76 -8.07
C VAL A 25 -11.02 13.77 -6.65
N ASN A 26 -11.66 14.50 -5.75
CA ASN A 26 -11.36 14.38 -4.33
C ASN A 26 -12.06 13.13 -3.76
N ILE A 27 -11.33 12.01 -3.70
CA ILE A 27 -11.85 10.73 -3.19
C ILE A 27 -12.21 10.83 -1.71
N PHE A 28 -11.43 11.56 -0.90
CA PHE A 28 -11.73 11.76 0.52
C PHE A 28 -13.11 12.41 0.72
N GLU A 29 -13.41 13.47 -0.02
CA GLU A 29 -14.74 14.12 -0.01
C GLU A 29 -15.83 13.19 -0.58
N SER A 30 -15.53 12.44 -1.65
CA SER A 30 -16.47 11.50 -2.26
C SER A 30 -16.86 10.35 -1.33
N LEU A 31 -15.99 10.02 -0.36
CA LEU A 31 -16.24 9.04 0.70
C LEU A 31 -16.80 9.68 1.99
N GLY A 32 -17.32 10.91 1.90
CA GLY A 32 -18.00 11.61 2.98
C GLY A 32 -17.12 12.51 3.84
N GLY A 33 -15.88 12.78 3.43
CA GLY A 33 -14.99 13.72 4.13
C GLY A 33 -14.57 13.26 5.53
N THR A 34 -14.63 11.96 5.79
CA THR A 34 -14.28 11.38 7.11
C THR A 34 -13.12 10.39 6.98
N PRO A 35 -12.29 10.23 8.03
CA PRO A 35 -11.23 9.22 8.03
C PRO A 35 -11.72 7.77 8.01
N GLN A 36 -12.97 7.52 8.44
CA GLN A 36 -13.45 6.18 8.79
C GLN A 36 -13.33 5.15 7.65
N PRO A 37 -13.69 5.44 6.39
CA PRO A 37 -13.53 4.48 5.29
C PRO A 37 -12.08 4.01 5.10
N PHE A 38 -11.11 4.89 5.31
CA PHE A 38 -9.68 4.58 5.20
C PHE A 38 -9.19 3.78 6.41
N VAL A 39 -9.67 4.12 7.61
CA VAL A 39 -9.38 3.37 8.84
C VAL A 39 -9.89 1.93 8.70
N ASP A 40 -11.13 1.76 8.24
CA ASP A 40 -11.75 0.43 8.05
C ASP A 40 -11.01 -0.37 6.97
N LEU A 41 -10.70 0.25 5.83
CA LEU A 41 -9.93 -0.37 4.76
C LEU A 41 -8.57 -0.87 5.26
N SER A 42 -7.79 0.00 5.91
CA SER A 42 -6.47 -0.36 6.41
C SER A 42 -6.52 -1.39 7.53
N THR A 43 -7.53 -1.31 8.41
CA THR A 43 -7.74 -2.31 9.47
C THR A 43 -8.06 -3.67 8.88
N ASN A 44 -8.96 -3.74 7.89
CA ASN A 44 -9.30 -4.98 7.22
C ASN A 44 -8.10 -5.57 6.47
N PHE A 45 -7.36 -4.73 5.73
CA PHE A 45 -6.16 -5.12 5.01
C PHE A 45 -5.11 -5.73 5.95
N TYR A 46 -4.72 -5.02 7.01
CA TYR A 46 -3.70 -5.53 7.94
C TYR A 46 -4.21 -6.66 8.82
N THR A 47 -5.52 -6.85 8.96
CA THR A 47 -6.05 -8.06 9.60
C THR A 47 -5.74 -9.29 8.75
N ARG A 48 -6.02 -9.23 7.45
CA ARG A 48 -5.67 -10.30 6.51
C ARG A 48 -4.16 -10.53 6.41
N VAL A 49 -3.35 -9.47 6.38
CA VAL A 49 -1.89 -9.59 6.31
C VAL A 49 -1.30 -10.32 7.53
N TYR A 50 -1.76 -10.00 8.74
CA TYR A 50 -1.23 -10.62 9.95
C TYR A 50 -1.82 -12.02 10.20
N GLU A 51 -2.97 -12.34 9.59
CA GLU A 51 -3.63 -13.64 9.65
C GLU A 51 -3.29 -14.55 8.45
N ASP A 52 -2.41 -14.12 7.54
CA ASP A 52 -2.06 -14.87 6.34
C ASP A 52 -1.46 -16.25 6.69
N GLU A 53 -1.76 -17.25 5.86
CA GLU A 53 -1.25 -18.61 6.02
C GLU A 53 0.22 -18.72 5.54
N GLU A 54 0.63 -17.83 4.65
CA GLU A 54 1.98 -17.78 4.08
C GLU A 54 2.96 -17.13 5.08
N GLU A 55 3.69 -17.96 5.83
CA GLU A 55 4.64 -17.52 6.85
C GLU A 55 5.67 -16.51 6.33
N TRP A 56 6.24 -16.76 5.14
CA TRP A 56 7.22 -15.87 4.51
C TRP A 56 6.66 -14.46 4.25
N PHE A 57 5.34 -14.34 4.03
CA PHE A 57 4.69 -13.06 3.79
C PHE A 57 4.47 -12.31 5.11
N ARG A 58 4.03 -13.01 6.16
CA ARG A 58 3.91 -12.45 7.51
C ARG A 58 5.24 -11.97 8.08
N GLU A 59 6.32 -12.69 7.80
CA GLU A 59 7.66 -12.32 8.27
C GLU A 59 8.11 -10.94 7.77
N ILE A 60 7.63 -10.49 6.61
CA ILE A 60 7.86 -9.12 6.10
C ILE A 60 7.41 -8.07 7.13
N PHE A 61 6.33 -8.36 7.85
CA PHE A 61 5.70 -7.46 8.81
C PHE A 61 6.09 -7.77 10.27
N GLY A 62 6.89 -8.81 10.53
CA GLY A 62 7.23 -9.26 11.89
C GLY A 62 7.94 -8.21 12.76
N GLY A 63 8.65 -7.27 12.15
CA GLY A 63 9.29 -6.14 12.84
C GLY A 63 8.38 -4.93 13.09
N SER A 64 7.12 -4.95 12.64
CA SER A 64 6.18 -3.84 12.74
C SER A 64 5.00 -4.19 13.65
N LYS A 65 4.55 -3.23 14.46
CA LYS A 65 3.27 -3.34 15.18
C LYS A 65 2.13 -3.17 14.19
N LYS A 66 1.09 -4.01 14.30
CA LYS A 66 -0.07 -4.00 13.41
C LYS A 66 -0.76 -2.64 13.43
N GLU A 67 -0.92 -2.05 14.62
CA GLU A 67 -1.59 -0.78 14.84
C GLU A 67 -0.83 0.38 14.17
N ASP A 68 0.50 0.37 14.26
CA ASP A 68 1.35 1.37 13.62
C ASP A 68 1.27 1.24 12.09
N ALA A 69 1.24 0.02 11.57
CA ALA A 69 1.13 -0.24 10.13
C ALA A 69 -0.22 0.25 9.57
N ILE A 70 -1.31 -0.05 10.29
CA ILE A 70 -2.66 0.48 9.98
C ILE A 70 -2.64 2.00 9.96
N GLN A 71 -2.09 2.64 11.00
CA GLN A 71 -2.01 4.10 11.08
C GLN A 71 -1.22 4.71 9.93
N ASN A 72 -0.05 4.14 9.61
CA ASN A 72 0.76 4.63 8.52
C ASN A 72 0.04 4.56 7.17
N GLN A 73 -0.72 3.49 6.93
CA GLN A 73 -1.41 3.31 5.66
C GLN A 73 -2.60 4.26 5.54
N TYR A 74 -3.52 4.31 6.51
CA TYR A 74 -4.70 5.16 6.37
C TYR A 74 -4.33 6.65 6.31
N GLU A 75 -3.33 7.10 7.10
CA GLU A 75 -2.90 8.51 7.06
C GLU A 75 -2.29 8.87 5.70
N PHE A 76 -1.53 7.94 5.10
CA PHE A 76 -0.97 8.13 3.77
C PHE A 76 -2.07 8.17 2.71
N LEU A 77 -3.04 7.26 2.77
CA LEU A 77 -4.16 7.21 1.83
C LEU A 77 -5.02 8.46 1.92
N ILE A 78 -5.40 8.89 3.14
CA ILE A 78 -6.15 10.14 3.36
C ILE A 78 -5.41 11.32 2.71
N GLN A 79 -4.12 11.46 3.01
CA GLN A 79 -3.31 12.55 2.44
C GLN A 79 -3.20 12.45 0.91
N ARG A 80 -3.02 11.25 0.36
CA ARG A 80 -2.88 11.04 -1.09
C ARG A 80 -4.18 11.27 -1.84
N MET A 81 -5.32 11.02 -1.21
CA MET A 81 -6.64 11.00 -1.84
C MET A 81 -7.48 12.26 -1.55
N GLY A 82 -6.82 13.37 -1.19
CA GLY A 82 -7.45 14.69 -1.10
C GLY A 82 -7.88 15.14 0.31
N GLY A 83 -7.57 14.35 1.34
CA GLY A 83 -7.81 14.71 2.74
C GLY A 83 -6.64 15.47 3.40
N PRO A 84 -6.72 15.72 4.72
CA PRO A 84 -5.67 16.43 5.46
C PRO A 84 -4.32 15.68 5.43
N PRO A 85 -3.17 16.38 5.50
CA PRO A 85 -1.84 15.78 5.35
C PRO A 85 -1.32 15.11 6.64
N LEU A 86 -2.11 14.20 7.20
CA LEU A 86 -1.86 13.55 8.49
C LEU A 86 -0.51 12.81 8.51
N PHE A 87 -0.21 12.06 7.44
CA PHE A 87 1.03 11.30 7.36
C PHE A 87 2.25 12.22 7.41
N SER A 88 2.24 13.29 6.62
CA SER A 88 3.38 14.20 6.54
C SER A 88 3.54 15.07 7.78
N GLN A 89 2.45 15.41 8.47
CA GLN A 89 2.53 16.07 9.78
C GLN A 89 3.26 15.20 10.82
N ARG A 90 3.01 13.88 10.83
CA ARG A 90 3.59 12.97 11.82
C ARG A 90 4.95 12.40 11.41
N ARG A 91 5.14 12.10 10.11
CA ARG A 91 6.28 11.31 9.59
C ARG A 91 7.10 12.00 8.51
N GLY A 92 6.72 13.20 8.06
CA GLY A 92 7.38 13.91 6.97
C GLY A 92 7.09 13.31 5.59
N HIS A 93 8.06 13.38 4.68
CA HIS A 93 7.85 12.94 3.30
C HIS A 93 7.49 11.43 3.21
N PRO A 94 6.51 11.02 2.37
CA PRO A 94 6.13 9.62 2.19
C PRO A 94 7.31 8.72 1.80
N ALA A 95 8.11 9.14 0.82
CA ALA A 95 9.37 8.48 0.43
C ALA A 95 9.24 6.93 0.31
N LEU A 96 8.18 6.47 -0.37
CA LEU A 96 7.78 5.06 -0.40
C LEU A 96 8.93 4.14 -0.79
N ILE A 97 9.66 4.46 -1.87
CA ILE A 97 10.82 3.66 -2.30
C ILE A 97 11.82 3.51 -1.15
N GLY A 98 12.20 4.62 -0.50
CA GLY A 98 13.16 4.63 0.61
C GLY A 98 12.70 3.82 1.82
N ARG A 99 11.43 3.98 2.20
CA ARG A 99 10.84 3.29 3.36
C ARG A 99 10.59 1.79 3.13
N HIS A 100 10.50 1.35 1.87
CA HIS A 100 10.31 -0.06 1.52
C HIS A 100 11.62 -0.79 1.17
N ARG A 101 12.76 -0.11 1.04
CA ARG A 101 14.08 -0.76 0.77
C ARG A 101 14.42 -1.90 1.74
N PRO A 102 14.14 -1.82 3.05
CA PRO A 102 14.47 -2.90 3.99
C PRO A 102 13.78 -4.23 3.68
N PHE A 103 12.69 -4.23 2.91
CA PHE A 103 11.86 -5.41 2.64
C PHE A 103 12.10 -6.02 1.24
N LEU A 104 13.10 -5.54 0.49
CA LEU A 104 13.40 -6.05 -0.87
C LEU A 104 13.98 -7.47 -0.89
N GLY A 105 14.39 -8.01 0.26
CA GLY A 105 14.96 -9.36 0.37
C GLY A 105 13.93 -10.50 0.30
N TYR A 106 12.63 -10.18 0.31
CA TYR A 106 11.56 -11.17 0.25
C TYR A 106 11.13 -11.46 -1.20
N PRO A 107 10.69 -12.70 -1.52
CA PRO A 107 10.19 -13.07 -2.86
C PRO A 107 9.03 -12.15 -3.32
N PRO A 108 8.70 -12.09 -4.63
CA PRO A 108 7.94 -10.99 -5.23
C PRO A 108 6.63 -10.70 -4.49
N SER A 109 6.68 -9.68 -3.63
CA SER A 109 5.66 -9.35 -2.64
C SER A 109 4.54 -8.50 -3.21
N CYS A 110 4.75 -7.81 -4.33
CA CYS A 110 3.76 -6.92 -4.93
C CYS A 110 2.44 -7.63 -5.28
N ARG A 111 2.49 -8.89 -5.72
CA ARG A 111 1.28 -9.66 -6.05
C ARG A 111 0.55 -10.15 -4.79
N ALA A 112 1.29 -10.51 -3.74
CA ALA A 112 0.71 -10.88 -2.45
C ALA A 112 0.00 -9.69 -1.78
N VAL A 113 0.59 -8.50 -1.84
CA VAL A 113 -0.01 -7.26 -1.32
C VAL A 113 -1.27 -6.85 -2.07
N ALA A 114 -1.35 -7.09 -3.40
CA ALA A 114 -2.51 -6.72 -4.21
C ALA A 114 -3.66 -7.75 -4.18
N THR A 115 -3.37 -9.01 -3.81
CA THR A 115 -4.36 -10.09 -3.76
C THR A 115 -4.07 -10.99 -2.54
N PRO A 116 -4.84 -10.89 -1.44
CA PRO A 116 -4.68 -11.74 -0.25
C PRO A 116 -5.07 -13.22 -0.49
N HIS A 117 -5.20 -13.65 -1.75
CA HIS A 117 -5.58 -15.01 -2.13
C HIS A 117 -4.91 -15.47 -3.43
N ALA A 118 -3.67 -15.05 -3.67
CA ALA A 118 -2.88 -15.60 -4.78
C ALA A 118 -2.15 -16.87 -4.34
N THR A 119 -2.92 -17.94 -4.09
CA THR A 119 -2.39 -19.30 -4.18
C THR A 119 -1.85 -19.51 -5.59
N SER A 120 -0.66 -20.12 -5.67
CA SER A 120 0.09 -20.50 -6.88
C SER A 120 0.91 -19.40 -7.56
N PHE A 121 2.17 -19.27 -7.15
CA PHE A 121 3.25 -19.20 -8.12
C PHE A 121 3.81 -20.61 -8.26
N GLY A 122 3.38 -21.29 -9.33
CA GLY A 122 4.01 -22.52 -9.77
C GLY A 122 5.49 -22.25 -10.03
N ARG A 123 6.35 -23.08 -9.43
CA ARG A 123 7.72 -23.26 -9.90
C ARG A 123 7.64 -23.64 -11.38
N ASN A 124 8.28 -22.84 -12.22
CA ASN A 124 8.89 -23.29 -13.47
C ASN A 124 10.26 -22.64 -13.57
#